data_AF-Q13T67-F1
#
_entry.id   AF-Q13T67-F1
#
_cell.length_a   1.000
_cell.length_b   1.000
_cell.length_c   1.000
_cell.angle_alpha   90.00
_cell.angle_beta   90.00
_cell.angle_gamma   90.00
#
_symmetry.space_group_name_H-M   'P 1'
#
loop_
_entity.id
_entity.type
_entity.pdbx_description
1 polymer ?
#
loop_
_entity_poly.entity_id
_entity_poly.type
_entity_poly.pdbx_seq_one_letter_code
_entity_poly.pdbx_strand_id
1 'polypeptide(L)'
;MRSFFKQSVFGKGTVLKVAAVSQIAHAYVACFEREPSEPLPTTAAVRGLMKKAAAFESELSAESSSWVPSELEKSFRGPLKNLRDAASTVERRSAGRPAFSERRIFILHLARALYGMCDDFPGRFIATVAARVWEDTDDRTVRKILTDDERDAIKRHAEKNRRQVAESENAAHLLLNRASIPPKAPPQTREPQTTSEIFEMMLALAKRIPDETTSISAVNFMHMLRHEAEIEPDFPQE
;
A
#
# COMPACT_ATOMS: atom_id res chain seq x y z
N MET A 1 -27.01 -13.94 -23.33
CA MET A 1 -26.24 -12.87 -22.67
C MET A 1 -26.60 -12.88 -21.18
N ARG A 2 -25.80 -13.54 -20.32
CA ARG A 2 -26.07 -13.59 -18.86
C ARG A 2 -25.19 -12.54 -18.20
N SER A 3 -25.82 -11.53 -17.60
CA SER A 3 -25.15 -10.51 -16.80
C SER A 3 -24.62 -11.15 -15.51
N PHE A 4 -23.31 -11.45 -15.48
CA PHE A 4 -22.63 -12.11 -14.36
C PHE A 4 -22.20 -11.16 -13.23
N PHE A 5 -22.34 -9.85 -13.45
CA PHE A 5 -22.14 -8.85 -12.43
C PHE A 5 -23.49 -8.44 -11.86
N LYS A 6 -23.92 -9.05 -10.75
CA LYS A 6 -24.77 -8.30 -9.81
C LYS A 6 -23.97 -7.06 -9.45
N GLN A 7 -24.37 -5.90 -9.99
CA GLN A 7 -23.89 -4.54 -9.67
C GLN A 7 -22.63 -4.56 -8.81
N SER A 8 -21.51 -4.92 -9.45
CA SER A 8 -20.22 -5.01 -8.79
C SER A 8 -19.91 -3.64 -8.20
N VAL A 9 -19.29 -3.62 -7.02
CA VAL A 9 -18.78 -2.42 -6.34
C VAL A 9 -17.94 -1.53 -7.29
N PHE A 10 -17.40 -2.12 -8.37
CA PHE A 10 -16.65 -1.45 -9.45
C PHE A 10 -17.49 -0.92 -10.64
N GLY A 11 -18.82 -1.01 -10.57
CA GLY A 11 -19.73 -0.67 -11.66
C GLY A 11 -19.92 0.83 -11.91
N LYS A 12 -19.52 1.70 -10.96
CA LYS A 12 -19.90 3.12 -10.99
C LYS A 12 -18.76 4.15 -11.11
N GLY A 13 -17.48 3.74 -11.19
CA GLY A 13 -16.39 4.72 -11.31
C GLY A 13 -15.15 4.18 -12.01
N THR A 14 -14.69 4.89 -13.05
CA THR A 14 -13.38 4.67 -13.69
C THR A 14 -12.24 4.76 -12.68
N VAL A 15 -12.34 5.65 -11.70
CA VAL A 15 -11.37 5.82 -10.61
C VAL A 15 -11.22 4.55 -9.78
N LEU A 16 -12.31 3.88 -9.41
CA LEU A 16 -12.25 2.64 -8.61
C LEU A 16 -11.60 1.49 -9.39
N LYS A 17 -11.81 1.45 -10.72
CA LYS A 17 -11.19 0.45 -11.61
C LYS A 17 -9.69 0.68 -11.72
N VAL A 18 -9.25 1.92 -11.92
CA VAL A 18 -7.82 2.27 -11.98
C VAL A 18 -7.15 1.94 -10.65
N ALA A 19 -7.77 2.34 -9.53
CA ALA A 19 -7.26 2.03 -8.20
C ALA A 19 -7.15 0.51 -7.97
N ALA A 20 -8.16 -0.28 -8.36
CA ALA A 20 -8.10 -1.73 -8.25
C ALA A 20 -6.97 -2.34 -9.09
N VAL A 21 -6.78 -1.89 -10.33
CA VAL A 21 -5.67 -2.34 -11.19
C VAL A 21 -4.32 -1.99 -10.57
N SER A 22 -4.17 -0.77 -10.05
CA SER A 22 -2.96 -0.38 -9.32
C SER A 22 -2.73 -1.29 -8.12
N GLN A 23 -3.75 -1.59 -7.32
CA GLN A 23 -3.59 -2.49 -6.15
C GLN A 23 -3.23 -3.92 -6.55
N ILE A 24 -3.75 -4.41 -7.68
CA ILE A 24 -3.34 -5.72 -8.24
C ILE A 24 -1.85 -5.70 -8.62
N ALA A 25 -1.40 -4.64 -9.28
CA ALA A 25 0.00 -4.49 -9.66
C ALA A 25 0.92 -4.42 -8.43
N HIS A 26 0.56 -3.65 -7.40
CA HIS A 26 1.33 -3.57 -6.15
C HIS A 26 1.38 -4.93 -5.43
N ALA A 27 0.23 -5.62 -5.34
CA ALA A 27 0.18 -6.95 -4.75
C ALA A 27 1.06 -7.95 -5.53
N TYR A 28 1.11 -7.83 -6.86
CA TYR A 28 1.99 -8.65 -7.70
C TYR A 28 3.45 -8.34 -7.42
N VAL A 29 3.86 -7.07 -7.44
CA VAL A 29 5.25 -6.65 -7.18
C VAL A 29 5.72 -7.11 -5.79
N ALA A 30 4.89 -6.96 -4.77
CA ALA A 30 5.19 -7.40 -3.40
C ALA A 30 5.49 -8.91 -3.28
N CYS A 31 5.12 -9.73 -4.28
CA CYS A 31 5.44 -11.15 -4.30
C CYS A 31 6.87 -11.44 -4.79
N PHE A 32 7.48 -10.54 -5.57
CA PHE A 32 8.77 -10.73 -6.24
C PHE A 32 9.90 -9.89 -5.64
N GLU A 33 9.64 -9.08 -4.61
CA GLU A 33 10.64 -8.23 -3.96
C GLU A 33 11.79 -9.00 -3.27
N ARG A 34 11.69 -10.33 -3.11
CA ARG A 34 12.69 -11.12 -2.37
C ARG A 34 13.79 -11.80 -3.20
N GLU A 35 13.64 -11.98 -4.50
CA GLU A 35 14.71 -12.46 -5.39
C GLU A 35 14.25 -12.31 -6.85
N PRO A 36 15.08 -11.84 -7.79
CA PRO A 36 14.71 -11.68 -9.19
C PRO A 36 14.76 -13.04 -9.90
N SER A 37 13.90 -13.98 -9.49
CA SER A 37 13.62 -15.13 -10.35
C SER A 37 12.73 -14.62 -11.48
N GLU A 38 13.25 -14.63 -12.72
CA GLU A 38 12.43 -14.34 -13.89
C GLU A 38 11.12 -15.15 -13.81
N PRO A 39 9.95 -14.51 -13.99
CA PRO A 39 8.69 -15.19 -13.80
C PRO A 39 8.56 -16.33 -14.81
N LEU A 40 8.58 -17.58 -14.30
CA LEU A 40 8.36 -18.76 -15.13
C LEU A 40 7.07 -18.61 -15.95
N PRO A 41 7.07 -18.99 -17.24
CA PRO A 41 5.92 -18.82 -18.11
C PRO A 41 4.70 -19.61 -17.61
N THR A 42 3.51 -19.04 -17.81
CA THR A 42 2.24 -19.69 -17.48
C THR A 42 1.98 -20.89 -18.39
N THR A 43 1.18 -21.87 -17.93
CA THR A 43 0.92 -23.06 -18.75
C THR A 43 0.12 -22.71 -20.01
N ALA A 44 -0.74 -21.69 -19.95
CA ALA A 44 -1.44 -21.16 -21.12
C ALA A 44 -0.49 -20.50 -22.13
N ALA A 45 0.55 -19.78 -21.67
CA ALA A 45 1.55 -19.21 -22.57
C ALA A 45 2.35 -20.30 -23.29
N VAL A 46 2.80 -21.33 -22.55
CA VAL A 46 3.50 -22.48 -23.12
C VAL A 46 2.60 -23.25 -24.10
N ARG A 47 1.35 -23.55 -23.72
CA ARG A 47 0.39 -24.22 -24.64
C ARG A 47 0.06 -23.37 -25.86
N GLY A 48 -0.06 -22.05 -25.68
CA GLY A 48 -0.29 -21.11 -26.77
C GLY A 48 0.85 -21.11 -27.78
N LEU A 49 2.09 -21.12 -27.29
CA LEU A 49 3.28 -21.24 -28.13
C LEU A 49 3.33 -22.58 -28.87
N MET A 50 3.08 -23.69 -28.17
CA MET A 50 3.00 -25.02 -28.79
C MET A 50 1.91 -25.09 -29.88
N LYS A 51 0.74 -24.48 -29.63
CA LYS A 51 -0.36 -24.42 -30.61
C LYS A 51 0.02 -23.58 -31.83
N LYS A 52 0.69 -22.45 -31.64
CA LYS A 52 1.19 -21.62 -32.75
C LYS A 52 2.24 -22.37 -33.58
N ALA A 53 3.17 -23.06 -32.92
CA ALA A 53 4.16 -23.89 -33.59
C ALA A 53 3.51 -25.02 -34.41
N ALA A 54 2.50 -25.70 -33.84
CA ALA A 54 1.75 -26.74 -34.54
C ALA A 54 0.89 -26.20 -35.70
N ALA A 55 0.28 -25.03 -35.54
CA ALA A 55 -0.47 -24.36 -36.61
C ALA A 55 0.45 -23.97 -37.77
N PHE A 56 1.62 -23.41 -37.47
CA PHE A 56 2.62 -23.06 -38.48
C PHE A 56 3.15 -24.31 -39.22
N GLU A 57 3.40 -25.41 -38.51
CA GLU A 57 3.76 -26.70 -39.13
C GLU A 57 2.64 -27.25 -40.03
N SER A 58 1.38 -27.11 -39.60
CA SER A 58 0.19 -27.45 -40.39
C SER A 58 0.05 -26.59 -41.65
N GLU A 59 0.28 -25.28 -41.56
CA GLU A 59 0.22 -24.35 -42.70
C GLU A 59 1.33 -24.67 -43.71
N LEU A 60 2.56 -24.87 -43.25
CA LEU A 60 3.69 -25.26 -44.09
C LEU A 60 3.51 -26.60 -44.81
N SER A 61 2.79 -27.54 -44.18
CA SER A 61 2.46 -28.84 -44.80
C SER A 61 1.29 -28.77 -45.76
N ALA A 62 0.36 -27.82 -45.57
CA ALA A 62 -0.77 -27.59 -46.45
C ALA A 62 -0.37 -26.84 -47.74
N GLU A 63 0.63 -25.96 -47.69
CA GLU A 63 1.09 -25.16 -48.84
C GLU A 63 2.00 -25.91 -49.84
N SER A 64 2.15 -27.23 -49.71
CA SER A 64 2.82 -28.13 -50.66
C SER A 64 4.25 -27.73 -51.05
N SER A 65 5.26 -28.22 -50.30
CA SER A 65 6.65 -28.58 -50.68
C SER A 65 7.51 -27.70 -51.62
N SER A 66 7.04 -26.57 -52.16
CA SER A 66 7.79 -25.74 -53.12
C SER A 66 8.62 -24.65 -52.46
N TRP A 67 8.36 -24.35 -51.18
CA TRP A 67 9.00 -23.27 -50.45
C TRP A 67 10.28 -23.71 -49.72
N VAL A 68 10.38 -24.99 -49.38
CA VAL A 68 11.52 -25.56 -48.68
C VAL A 68 12.15 -26.63 -49.58
N PRO A 69 13.35 -26.40 -50.12
CA PRO A 69 14.09 -27.41 -50.87
C PRO A 69 14.19 -28.70 -50.05
N SER A 70 13.97 -29.86 -50.68
CA SER A 70 13.98 -31.17 -50.02
C SER A 70 15.27 -31.47 -49.25
N GLU A 71 16.38 -30.87 -49.66
CA GLU A 71 17.69 -30.95 -49.00
C GLU A 71 17.73 -30.23 -47.64
N LEU A 72 16.96 -29.16 -47.49
CA LEU A 72 16.85 -28.34 -46.28
C LEU A 72 15.67 -28.73 -45.41
N GLU A 73 14.78 -29.61 -45.88
CA GLU A 73 13.57 -29.98 -45.15
C GLU A 73 13.87 -30.61 -43.79
N LYS A 74 14.90 -31.48 -43.71
CA LYS A 74 15.33 -32.09 -42.44
C LYS A 74 15.97 -31.09 -41.48
N SER A 75 16.78 -30.16 -41.98
CA SER A 75 17.45 -29.12 -41.17
C SER A 75 16.51 -27.98 -40.75
N PHE A 76 15.39 -27.80 -41.45
CA PHE A 76 14.37 -26.81 -41.12
C PHE A 76 13.28 -27.36 -40.17
N ARG A 77 12.76 -28.58 -40.44
CA ARG A 77 11.73 -29.20 -39.59
C ARG A 77 12.27 -29.70 -38.24
N GLY A 78 13.54 -30.10 -38.17
CA GLY A 78 14.19 -30.55 -36.93
C GLY A 78 14.17 -29.51 -35.81
N PRO A 79 14.68 -28.28 -36.05
CA PRO A 79 14.62 -27.19 -35.08
C PRO A 79 13.20 -26.77 -34.67
N LEU A 80 12.22 -26.81 -35.58
CA LEU A 80 10.81 -26.53 -35.25
C LEU A 80 10.23 -27.57 -34.28
N LYS A 81 10.55 -28.85 -34.50
CA LYS A 81 10.20 -29.94 -33.58
C LYS A 81 10.92 -29.78 -32.23
N ASN A 82 12.21 -29.43 -32.26
CA ASN A 82 13.00 -29.17 -31.06
C ASN A 82 12.47 -27.95 -30.28
N LEU A 83 11.95 -26.91 -30.93
CA LEU A 83 11.32 -25.76 -30.27
C LEU A 83 10.04 -26.16 -29.53
N ARG A 84 9.21 -27.01 -30.14
CA ARG A 84 8.00 -27.56 -29.51
C ARG A 84 8.34 -28.43 -28.31
N ASP A 85 9.34 -29.29 -28.46
CA ASP A 85 9.77 -30.22 -27.43
C ASP A 85 10.51 -29.47 -26.29
N ALA A 86 11.33 -28.47 -26.61
CA ALA A 86 11.99 -27.59 -25.64
C ALA A 86 10.98 -26.71 -24.86
N ALA A 87 9.95 -26.19 -25.52
CA ALA A 87 8.85 -25.48 -24.84
C ALA A 87 8.11 -26.39 -23.85
N SER A 88 8.06 -27.70 -24.12
CA SER A 88 7.44 -28.69 -23.22
C SER A 88 8.27 -28.95 -21.96
N THR A 89 9.59 -28.77 -22.03
CA THR A 89 10.55 -28.96 -20.93
C THR A 89 10.74 -27.73 -20.04
N VAL A 90 10.22 -26.56 -20.44
CA VAL A 90 10.28 -25.35 -19.60
C VAL A 90 9.54 -25.61 -18.28
N GLU A 91 10.21 -25.33 -17.17
CA GLU A 91 9.60 -25.43 -15.84
C GLU A 91 8.42 -24.47 -15.77
N ARG A 92 7.24 -25.04 -15.61
CA ARG A 92 6.00 -24.26 -15.54
C ARG A 92 5.75 -23.93 -14.08
N ARG A 93 5.11 -22.80 -13.84
CA ARG A 93 4.53 -22.47 -12.53
C ARG A 93 3.42 -23.48 -12.21
N SER A 94 3.79 -24.64 -11.68
CA SER A 94 2.90 -25.69 -11.18
C SER A 94 2.87 -25.66 -9.65
N ALA A 95 1.83 -26.24 -9.04
CA ALA A 95 1.55 -26.16 -7.61
C ALA A 95 2.59 -26.84 -6.67
N GLY A 96 3.73 -27.29 -7.18
CA GLY A 96 4.71 -28.06 -6.41
C GLY A 96 5.71 -27.21 -5.61
N ARG A 97 5.33 -26.89 -4.37
CA ARG A 97 6.11 -26.55 -3.14
C ARG A 97 6.87 -25.22 -2.95
N PRO A 98 7.48 -24.50 -3.93
CA PRO A 98 7.85 -23.09 -3.72
C PRO A 98 6.72 -22.09 -4.05
N ALA A 99 5.66 -22.50 -4.76
CA ALA A 99 4.63 -21.59 -5.31
C ALA A 99 3.41 -21.28 -4.40
N PHE A 100 3.39 -21.74 -3.14
CA PHE A 100 2.27 -21.47 -2.21
C PHE A 100 2.46 -20.19 -1.39
N SER A 101 3.70 -19.84 -1.04
CA SER A 101 4.03 -18.64 -0.26
C SER A 101 3.71 -17.37 -1.03
N GLU A 102 4.20 -17.23 -2.27
CA GLU A 102 3.93 -16.08 -3.13
C GLU A 102 2.43 -15.89 -3.41
N ARG A 103 1.74 -16.98 -3.75
CA ARG A 103 0.29 -16.98 -3.96
C ARG A 103 -0.46 -16.52 -2.72
N ARG A 104 -0.05 -17.00 -1.54
CA ARG A 104 -0.62 -16.59 -0.25
C ARG A 104 -0.38 -15.11 0.01
N ILE A 105 0.84 -14.63 -0.20
CA ILE A 105 1.24 -13.22 -0.06
C ILE A 105 0.38 -12.34 -0.99
N PHE A 106 0.28 -12.71 -2.26
CA PHE A 106 -0.55 -12.00 -3.25
C PHE A 106 -2.00 -11.87 -2.80
N ILE A 107 -2.62 -12.99 -2.42
CA ILE A 107 -4.03 -13.03 -2.02
C ILE A 107 -4.26 -12.19 -0.77
N LEU A 108 -3.37 -12.26 0.22
CA LEU A 108 -3.48 -11.48 1.45
C LEU A 108 -3.27 -9.98 1.21
N HIS A 109 -2.29 -9.59 0.41
CA HIS A 109 -2.08 -8.19 0.04
C HIS A 109 -3.25 -7.62 -0.74
N LEU A 110 -3.75 -8.36 -1.73
CA LEU A 110 -4.90 -7.95 -2.51
C LEU A 110 -6.15 -7.83 -1.63
N ALA A 111 -6.38 -8.79 -0.72
CA ALA A 111 -7.49 -8.74 0.23
C ALA A 111 -7.41 -7.52 1.17
N ARG A 112 -6.22 -7.19 1.68
CA ARG A 112 -6.00 -5.99 2.51
C ARG A 112 -6.32 -4.71 1.74
N ALA A 113 -5.81 -4.59 0.52
CA ALA A 113 -6.05 -3.42 -0.32
C ALA A 113 -7.53 -3.25 -0.65
N LEU A 114 -8.22 -4.34 -1.03
CA LEU A 114 -9.63 -4.31 -1.36
C LEU A 114 -10.51 -3.99 -0.15
N TYR A 115 -10.18 -4.54 1.02
CA TYR A 115 -10.89 -4.20 2.26
C TYR A 115 -10.70 -2.72 2.62
N GLY A 116 -9.48 -2.18 2.47
CA GLY A 116 -9.23 -0.75 2.67
C GLY A 116 -10.05 0.16 1.75
N MET A 117 -10.34 -0.29 0.52
CA MET A 117 -11.09 0.48 -0.47
C MET A 117 -12.61 0.34 -0.37
N CYS A 118 -13.10 -0.88 -0.07
CA CYS A 118 -14.52 -1.24 -0.24
C CYS A 118 -15.17 -1.79 1.03
N ASP A 119 -14.43 -1.91 2.14
CA ASP A 119 -14.87 -2.54 3.40
C ASP A 119 -15.43 -3.97 3.22
N ASP A 120 -15.01 -4.65 2.14
CA ASP A 120 -15.49 -5.99 1.80
C ASP A 120 -14.36 -6.86 1.22
N PHE A 121 -14.54 -8.17 1.29
CA PHE A 121 -13.65 -9.20 0.74
C PHE A 121 -14.28 -9.87 -0.48
N PRO A 122 -14.16 -9.29 -1.69
CA PRO A 122 -14.78 -9.85 -2.89
C PRO A 122 -14.03 -11.11 -3.36
N GLY A 123 -14.30 -12.25 -2.70
CA GLY A 123 -13.57 -13.51 -2.89
C GLY A 123 -13.52 -14.00 -4.33
N ARG A 124 -14.62 -13.86 -5.08
CA ARG A 124 -14.67 -14.23 -6.51
C ARG A 124 -13.76 -13.37 -7.38
N PHE A 125 -13.66 -12.07 -7.07
CA PHE A 125 -12.76 -11.17 -7.77
C PHE A 125 -11.30 -11.53 -7.48
N ILE A 126 -10.97 -11.73 -6.21
CA ILE A 126 -9.64 -12.17 -5.76
C ILE A 126 -9.27 -13.49 -6.43
N ALA A 127 -10.17 -14.48 -6.48
CA ALA A 127 -9.96 -15.75 -7.17
C ALA A 127 -9.72 -15.56 -8.67
N THR A 128 -10.52 -14.72 -9.34
CA THR A 128 -10.37 -14.46 -10.78
C THR A 128 -9.02 -13.82 -11.10
N VAL A 129 -8.59 -12.84 -10.29
CA VAL A 129 -7.30 -12.16 -10.49
C VAL A 129 -6.15 -13.11 -10.16
N ALA A 130 -6.23 -13.84 -9.04
CA ALA A 130 -5.22 -14.82 -8.67
C ALA A 130 -5.11 -15.94 -9.72
N ALA A 131 -6.22 -16.38 -10.33
CA ALA A 131 -6.23 -17.35 -11.42
C ALA A 131 -5.49 -16.88 -12.68
N ARG A 132 -5.41 -15.55 -12.92
CA ARG A 132 -4.61 -15.01 -14.03
C ARG A 132 -3.11 -15.16 -13.80
N VAL A 133 -2.69 -15.21 -12.54
CA VAL A 133 -1.28 -15.28 -12.14
C VAL A 133 -0.86 -16.72 -11.80
N TRP A 134 -1.79 -17.49 -11.21
CA TRP A 134 -1.67 -18.90 -10.84
C TRP A 134 -2.93 -19.63 -11.29
N GLU A 135 -2.86 -20.28 -12.46
CA GLU A 135 -4.00 -20.86 -13.18
C GLU A 135 -4.87 -21.83 -12.36
N ASP A 136 -4.28 -22.51 -11.38
CA ASP A 136 -4.99 -23.46 -10.50
C ASP A 136 -5.66 -22.80 -9.28
N THR A 137 -5.70 -21.46 -9.20
CA THR A 137 -6.32 -20.77 -8.06
C THR A 137 -7.83 -20.68 -8.25
N ASP A 138 -8.54 -21.53 -7.52
CA ASP A 138 -10.00 -21.52 -7.44
C ASP A 138 -10.50 -20.79 -6.19
N ASP A 139 -11.82 -20.57 -6.14
CA ASP A 139 -12.48 -19.92 -4.99
C ASP A 139 -12.24 -20.70 -3.68
N ARG A 140 -12.11 -22.03 -3.75
CA ARG A 140 -11.80 -22.88 -2.59
C ARG A 140 -10.40 -22.60 -2.04
N THR A 141 -9.40 -22.43 -2.91
CA THR A 141 -8.04 -22.08 -2.53
C THR A 141 -7.99 -20.70 -1.89
N VAL A 142 -8.71 -19.72 -2.44
CA VAL A 142 -8.82 -18.39 -1.83
C VAL A 142 -9.46 -18.46 -0.45
N ARG A 143 -10.52 -19.24 -0.26
CA ARG A 143 -11.14 -19.42 1.08
C ARG A 143 -10.21 -20.11 2.08
N LYS A 144 -9.40 -21.07 1.64
CA LYS A 144 -8.38 -21.72 2.50
C LYS A 144 -7.29 -20.75 2.94
N ILE A 145 -6.97 -19.75 2.12
CA ILE A 145 -5.96 -18.73 2.43
C ILE A 145 -6.57 -17.60 3.26
N LEU A 146 -7.77 -17.13 2.89
CA LEU A 146 -8.54 -16.13 3.62
C LEU A 146 -9.48 -16.81 4.62
N THR A 147 -8.87 -17.44 5.62
CA THR A 147 -9.58 -17.95 6.80
C THR A 147 -10.25 -16.79 7.56
N ASP A 148 -11.19 -17.12 8.44
CA ASP A 148 -11.86 -16.11 9.26
C ASP A 148 -10.86 -15.34 10.14
N ASP A 149 -9.85 -16.04 10.69
CA ASP A 149 -8.76 -15.41 11.44
C ASP A 149 -7.97 -14.38 10.62
N GLU A 150 -7.66 -14.70 9.36
CA GLU A 150 -6.94 -13.78 8.46
C GLU A 150 -7.83 -12.60 8.07
N ARG A 151 -9.13 -12.82 7.83
CA ARG A 151 -10.08 -11.73 7.58
C ARG A 151 -10.15 -10.80 8.77
N ASP A 152 -10.24 -11.34 9.98
CA ASP A 152 -10.31 -10.53 11.20
C ASP A 152 -8.98 -9.85 11.52
N ALA A 153 -7.84 -10.46 11.18
CA ALA A 153 -6.54 -9.78 11.22
C ALA A 153 -6.48 -8.59 10.25
N ILE A 154 -7.00 -8.75 9.03
CA ILE A 154 -7.07 -7.67 8.03
C ILE A 154 -8.00 -6.55 8.50
N LYS A 155 -9.17 -6.88 9.05
CA LYS A 155 -10.10 -5.88 9.63
C LYS A 155 -9.44 -5.07 10.73
N ARG A 156 -8.80 -5.74 11.69
CA ARG A 156 -8.06 -5.09 12.80
C ARG A 156 -6.94 -4.20 12.29
N HIS A 157 -6.19 -4.66 11.29
CA HIS A 157 -5.13 -3.86 10.67
C HIS A 157 -5.69 -2.61 9.99
N ALA A 158 -6.77 -2.75 9.22
CA ALA A 158 -7.42 -1.60 8.56
C ALA A 158 -7.96 -0.60 9.58
N GLU A 159 -8.58 -1.07 10.66
CA GLU A 159 -9.07 -0.21 11.74
C GLU A 159 -7.93 0.53 12.45
N LYS A 160 -6.85 -0.17 12.78
CA LYS A 160 -5.65 0.44 13.38
C LYS A 160 -5.07 1.52 12.46
N ASN A 161 -4.96 1.26 11.17
CA ASN A 161 -4.46 2.23 10.21
C ASN A 161 -5.38 3.45 10.11
N ARG A 162 -6.70 3.27 10.09
CA ARG A 162 -7.66 4.39 10.10
C ARG A 162 -7.50 5.27 11.34
N ARG A 163 -7.33 4.66 12.52
CA ARG A 163 -7.07 5.38 13.77
C ARG A 163 -5.76 6.17 13.70
N GLN A 164 -4.68 5.53 13.25
CA GLN A 164 -3.38 6.19 13.11
C GLN A 164 -3.41 7.37 12.14
N VAL A 165 -4.10 7.23 11.00
CA VAL A 165 -4.27 8.33 10.04
C VAL A 165 -5.04 9.48 10.69
N ALA A 166 -6.18 9.21 11.33
CA ALA A 166 -6.96 10.23 12.02
C ALA A 166 -6.16 10.92 13.15
N GLU A 167 -5.41 10.17 13.94
CA GLU A 167 -4.53 10.71 14.99
C GLU A 167 -3.44 11.62 14.39
N SER A 168 -2.83 11.20 13.27
CA SER A 168 -1.81 11.99 12.58
C SER A 168 -2.36 13.27 11.96
N GLU A 169 -3.56 13.22 11.38
CA GLU A 169 -4.26 14.38 10.83
C GLU A 169 -4.61 15.36 11.94
N ASN A 170 -5.17 14.87 13.06
CA ASN A 170 -5.49 15.71 14.22
C ASN A 170 -4.23 16.39 14.81
N ALA A 171 -3.13 15.64 14.95
CA ALA A 171 -1.86 16.20 15.41
C ALA A 171 -1.32 17.26 14.44
N ALA A 172 -1.37 17.01 13.13
CA ALA A 172 -0.96 17.99 12.12
C ALA A 172 -1.82 19.26 12.17
N HIS A 173 -3.14 19.13 12.31
CA HIS A 173 -4.06 20.25 12.47
C HIS A 173 -3.74 21.09 13.72
N LEU A 174 -3.47 20.45 14.86
CA LEU A 174 -3.09 21.16 16.09
C LEU A 174 -1.77 21.92 15.94
N LEU A 175 -0.76 21.32 15.29
CA LEU A 175 0.52 21.96 15.04
C LEU A 175 0.40 23.14 14.09
N LEU A 176 -0.39 23.01 13.02
CA LEU A 176 -0.66 24.10 12.08
C LEU A 176 -1.38 25.27 12.78
N ASN A 177 -2.39 24.97 13.59
CA ASN A 177 -3.08 26.00 14.38
C ASN A 177 -2.12 26.71 15.33
N ARG A 178 -1.24 25.96 16.02
CA ARG A 178 -0.22 26.54 16.91
C ARG A 178 0.78 27.42 16.16
N ALA A 179 1.24 26.99 14.99
CA ALA A 179 2.19 27.75 14.16
C ALA A 179 1.57 29.00 13.53
N SER A 180 0.24 29.02 13.35
CA SER A 180 -0.48 30.16 12.76
C SER A 180 -0.64 31.35 13.70
N ILE A 181 -0.35 31.21 15.00
CA ILE A 181 -0.45 32.31 15.95
C ILE A 181 0.81 33.20 15.79
N PRO A 182 0.65 34.46 15.34
CA PRO A 182 1.79 35.34 15.15
C PRO A 182 2.49 35.63 16.49
N PRO A 183 3.83 35.62 16.55
CA PRO A 183 4.56 35.93 17.76
C PRO A 183 4.26 37.37 18.22
N LYS A 184 3.92 37.55 19.49
CA LYS A 184 3.68 38.89 20.07
C LYS A 184 4.98 39.69 20.09
N ALA A 185 5.00 40.86 19.45
CA ALA A 185 6.21 41.69 19.21
C ALA A 185 7.01 42.00 20.48
N PRO A 186 8.29 41.63 20.62
CA PRO A 186 9.04 41.60 21.90
C PRO A 186 8.92 42.91 22.69
N PRO A 187 8.83 42.85 24.04
CA PRO A 187 8.80 44.07 24.84
C PRO A 187 10.14 44.80 24.69
N GLN A 188 10.12 46.13 24.70
CA GLN A 188 11.35 46.92 24.71
C GLN A 188 12.12 46.58 26.00
N THR A 189 13.25 45.92 25.85
CA THR A 189 14.16 45.56 26.94
C THR A 189 14.77 46.83 27.52
N ARG A 190 14.22 47.30 28.64
CA ARG A 190 14.99 48.09 29.61
C ARG A 190 15.80 47.09 30.44
N GLU A 191 17.06 47.38 30.71
CA GLU A 191 17.86 46.55 31.63
C GLU A 191 17.21 46.64 33.02
N PRO A 192 16.73 45.52 33.58
CA PRO A 192 16.10 45.54 34.90
C PRO A 192 17.17 45.77 35.96
N GLN A 193 16.94 46.72 36.86
CA GLN A 193 17.88 47.11 37.90
C GLN A 193 17.61 46.41 39.24
N THR A 194 16.41 45.86 39.41
CA THR A 194 15.98 45.18 40.65
C THR A 194 15.44 43.77 40.39
N THR A 195 15.52 42.90 41.39
CA THR A 195 14.98 41.53 41.31
C THR A 195 13.47 41.53 41.04
N SER A 196 12.72 42.49 41.60
CA SER A 196 11.28 42.64 41.34
C SER A 196 10.97 42.94 39.87
N GLU A 197 11.73 43.87 39.25
CA GLU A 197 11.61 44.19 37.82
C GLU A 197 11.92 42.97 36.93
N ILE A 198 12.89 42.13 37.32
CA ILE A 198 13.18 40.88 36.63
C ILE A 198 11.96 39.94 36.66
N PHE A 199 11.32 39.78 37.83
CA PHE A 199 10.13 38.93 37.96
C PHE A 199 8.94 39.47 37.17
N GLU A 200 8.75 40.78 37.12
CA GLU A 200 7.70 41.41 36.32
C GLU A 200 7.94 41.25 34.81
N MET A 201 9.19 41.38 34.36
CA MET A 201 9.56 41.07 32.98
C MET A 201 9.31 39.61 32.64
N MET A 202 9.70 38.68 33.52
CA MET A 202 9.46 37.24 33.31
C MET A 202 7.97 36.90 33.28
N LEU A 203 7.15 37.52 34.14
CA LEU A 203 5.69 37.40 34.10
C LEU A 203 5.10 37.97 32.80
N ALA A 204 5.58 39.12 32.34
CA ALA A 204 5.15 39.71 31.07
C ALA A 204 5.52 38.83 29.86
N LEU A 205 6.66 38.14 29.92
CA LEU A 205 7.08 37.16 28.91
C LEU A 205 6.24 35.88 28.97
N ALA A 206 5.95 35.35 30.16
CA ALA A 206 5.10 34.17 30.34
C ALA A 206 3.67 34.38 29.83
N LYS A 207 3.09 35.56 30.06
CA LYS A 207 1.77 35.98 29.54
C LYS A 207 1.72 36.13 28.01
N ARG A 208 2.88 36.11 27.33
CA ARG A 208 2.98 36.21 25.87
C ARG A 208 3.16 34.90 25.15
N ILE A 209 3.34 33.79 25.89
CA ILE A 209 3.39 32.46 25.29
C ILE A 209 2.10 32.26 24.47
N PRO A 210 2.19 31.96 23.16
CA PRO A 210 1.02 31.85 22.29
C PRO A 210 0.07 30.73 22.69
N ASP A 211 0.62 29.66 23.25
CA ASP A 211 -0.14 28.53 23.77
C ASP A 211 -0.71 28.86 25.15
N GLU A 212 -2.04 28.90 25.26
CA GLU A 212 -2.76 29.30 26.47
C GLU A 212 -2.43 28.37 27.66
N THR A 213 -2.37 27.06 27.43
CA THR A 213 -2.03 26.08 28.46
C THR A 213 -0.62 26.32 29.03
N THR A 214 0.37 26.46 28.14
CA THR A 214 1.75 26.75 28.53
C THR A 214 1.88 28.13 29.19
N SER A 215 1.12 29.13 28.73
CA SER A 215 1.10 30.47 29.32
C SER A 215 0.57 30.44 30.75
N ILE A 216 -0.54 29.75 30.99
CA ILE A 216 -1.12 29.58 32.33
C ILE A 216 -0.13 28.86 33.26
N SER A 217 0.47 27.76 32.81
CA SER A 217 1.47 27.03 33.61
C SER A 217 2.69 27.88 33.94
N ALA A 218 3.21 28.63 32.96
CA ALA A 218 4.36 29.51 33.16
C ALA A 218 4.04 30.67 34.12
N VAL A 219 2.87 31.30 33.99
CA VAL A 219 2.43 32.37 34.90
C VAL A 219 2.26 31.86 36.33
N ASN A 220 1.64 30.69 36.51
CA ASN A 220 1.46 30.07 37.83
C ASN A 220 2.82 29.73 38.47
N PHE A 221 3.75 29.19 37.68
CA PHE A 221 5.10 28.90 38.16
C PHE A 221 5.85 30.17 38.58
N MET A 222 5.73 31.26 37.82
CA MET A 222 6.34 32.55 38.19
C MET A 222 5.73 33.14 39.47
N HIS A 223 4.42 32.99 39.69
CA HIS A 223 3.78 33.40 40.95
C HIS A 223 4.24 32.56 42.14
N MET A 224 4.41 31.25 41.95
CA MET A 224 4.94 30.34 42.96
C MET A 224 6.38 30.72 43.35
N LEU A 225 7.26 30.91 42.36
CA LEU A 225 8.65 31.34 42.61
C LEU A 225 8.75 32.70 43.29
N ARG A 226 7.88 33.65 42.92
CA ARG A 226 7.83 34.97 43.57
C ARG A 226 7.46 34.85 45.05
N HIS A 227 6.51 33.97 45.37
CA HIS A 227 6.12 33.67 46.75
C HIS A 227 7.22 32.95 47.53
N GLU A 228 7.89 31.97 46.92
CA GLU A 228 9.01 31.24 47.55
C GLU A 228 10.24 32.12 47.80
N ALA A 229 10.45 33.14 46.97
CA ALA A 229 11.54 34.10 47.11
C ALA A 229 11.22 35.26 48.08
N GLU A 230 10.05 35.27 48.74
CA GLU A 230 9.58 36.33 49.64
C GLU A 230 9.61 37.73 49.01
N ILE A 231 9.44 37.82 47.68
CA ILE A 231 9.41 39.09 46.95
C ILE A 231 7.99 39.62 47.03
N GLU A 232 7.73 40.45 48.04
CA GLU A 232 6.45 41.12 48.22
C GLU A 232 6.02 41.85 46.94
N PRO A 233 4.72 41.87 46.62
CA PRO A 233 4.22 42.81 45.65
C PRO A 233 4.28 44.21 46.24
N ASP A 234 5.13 45.06 45.69
CA ASP A 234 4.99 46.52 45.79
C ASP A 234 3.74 46.96 45.00
N PHE A 235 2.56 46.49 45.38
CA PHE A 235 1.32 47.14 44.99
C PHE A 235 1.00 48.19 46.04
N PRO A 236 0.84 49.48 45.68
CA PRO A 236 0.07 50.35 46.54
C PRO A 236 -1.33 49.76 46.68
N GLN A 237 -1.84 49.66 47.91
CA GLN A 237 -3.24 49.35 48.15
C GLN A 237 -4.08 50.48 47.55
N GLU A 238 -4.80 50.21 46.46
CA GLU A 238 -6.02 50.90 46.04
C GLU A 238 -6.79 50.06 45.00
#